data_AF-A0AAP6X5W9-F1
#
_entry.id   AF-A0AAP6X5W9-F1
#
_cell.length_a   1.000
_cell.length_b   1.000
_cell.length_c   1.000
_cell.angle_alpha   90.00
_cell.angle_beta   90.00
_cell.angle_gamma   90.00
#
_symmetry.space_group_name_H-M   'P 1'
#
loop_
_entity.id
_entity.type
_entity.pdbx_description
1 polymer ?
#
loop_
_entity_poly.entity_id
_entity_poly.type
_entity_poly.pdbx_seq_one_letter_code
_entity_poly.pdbx_strand_id
1 'polypeptide(L)'
;MTTNLALHSNPIREHIHTLISAIIPYDDVEQKHIHDTLSWIESGAPIFRVQKPDVPNKHLVSYFVLFDDVHQKIFLCDHKKALLWLPSGGHVEIDEDPKLQLNGNV
;
A
#
# COMPACT_ATOMS: atom_id res chain seq x y z
N MET A 1 -28.58 -21.22 18.58
CA MET A 1 -27.19 -20.77 18.75
C MET A 1 -26.52 -20.82 17.39
N THR A 2 -26.39 -19.69 16.72
CA THR A 2 -25.41 -19.50 15.65
C THR A 2 -25.01 -18.03 15.74
N THR A 3 -23.78 -17.85 16.18
CA THR A 3 -23.17 -16.57 16.54
C THR A 3 -23.17 -15.63 15.35
N ASN A 4 -23.84 -14.50 15.57
CA ASN A 4 -23.75 -13.29 14.77
C ASN A 4 -22.32 -12.74 14.88
N LEU A 5 -21.37 -13.31 14.13
CA LEU A 5 -20.09 -12.65 13.88
C LEU A 5 -20.36 -11.61 12.79
N ALA A 6 -20.92 -10.47 13.21
CA ALA A 6 -20.71 -9.25 12.46
C ALA A 6 -19.19 -9.10 12.31
N LEU A 7 -18.70 -9.37 11.10
CA LEU A 7 -17.40 -8.91 10.63
C LEU A 7 -17.29 -7.47 11.12
N HIS A 8 -16.45 -7.23 12.13
CA HIS A 8 -16.18 -5.86 12.53
C HIS A 8 -15.56 -5.23 11.28
N SER A 9 -16.33 -4.41 10.58
CA SER A 9 -15.87 -3.63 9.45
C SER A 9 -14.64 -2.88 9.94
N ASN A 10 -13.48 -3.23 9.40
CA ASN A 10 -12.28 -2.46 9.64
C ASN A 10 -12.33 -1.31 8.63
N PRO A 11 -12.67 -0.07 9.05
CA PRO A 11 -12.94 1.03 8.13
C PRO A 11 -11.73 1.36 7.28
N ILE A 12 -10.49 1.20 7.80
CA ILE A 12 -9.29 1.44 7.00
C ILE A 12 -9.11 0.34 5.94
N ARG A 13 -9.44 -0.91 6.25
CA ARG A 13 -9.34 -2.01 5.29
C ARG A 13 -10.34 -1.84 4.14
N GLU A 14 -11.58 -1.45 4.46
CA GLU A 14 -12.61 -1.14 3.46
C GLU A 14 -12.20 0.06 2.60
N HIS A 15 -11.60 1.08 3.22
CA HIS A 15 -11.04 2.21 2.50
C HIS A 15 -9.94 1.77 1.52
N ILE A 16 -8.96 0.99 1.98
CA ILE A 16 -7.87 0.47 1.13
C ILE A 16 -8.43 -0.39 -0.01
N HIS A 17 -9.41 -1.25 0.27
CA HIS A 17 -10.08 -2.04 -0.77
C HIS A 17 -10.72 -1.14 -1.85
N THR A 18 -11.41 -0.08 -1.42
CA THR A 18 -12.02 0.91 -2.32
C THR A 18 -10.96 1.63 -3.16
N LEU A 19 -9.82 2.00 -2.55
CA LEU A 19 -8.72 2.64 -3.26
C LEU A 19 -8.14 1.76 -4.36
N ILE A 20 -7.87 0.48 -4.06
CA ILE A 20 -7.33 -0.48 -5.03
C ILE A 20 -8.35 -0.78 -6.13
N SER A 21 -9.63 -0.93 -5.77
CA SER A 21 -10.72 -1.20 -6.72
C SER A 21 -10.95 -0.05 -7.71
N ALA A 22 -10.56 1.17 -7.35
CA ALA A 22 -10.69 2.35 -8.21
C ALA A 22 -9.52 2.54 -9.20
N ILE A 23 -8.47 1.71 -9.12
CA ILE A 23 -7.35 1.78 -10.06
C ILE A 23 -7.82 1.30 -11.44
N ILE A 24 -7.58 2.12 -12.46
CA ILE A 24 -7.75 1.74 -13.85
C ILE A 24 -6.45 1.06 -14.29
N PRO A 25 -6.44 -0.25 -14.58
CA PRO A 25 -5.22 -0.95 -14.95
C PRO A 25 -4.67 -0.43 -16.28
N TYR A 26 -3.35 -0.25 -16.34
CA TYR A 26 -2.61 0.10 -17.55
C TYR A 26 -2.45 -1.12 -18.48
N ASP A 27 -2.23 -2.31 -17.91
CA ASP A 27 -2.04 -3.56 -18.64
C ASP A 27 -2.58 -4.78 -17.88
N ASP A 28 -2.48 -5.96 -18.49
CA ASP A 28 -2.94 -7.23 -17.92
C ASP A 28 -2.17 -7.61 -16.64
N VAL A 29 -0.91 -7.16 -16.52
CA VAL A 29 -0.08 -7.42 -15.35
C VAL A 29 -0.61 -6.63 -14.15
N GLU A 30 -0.92 -5.35 -14.35
CA GLU A 30 -1.52 -4.51 -13.32
C GLU A 30 -2.94 -4.99 -12.96
N GLN A 31 -3.74 -5.42 -13.96
CA GLN A 31 -5.04 -6.02 -13.68
C GLN A 31 -4.93 -7.26 -12.79
N LYS A 32 -3.95 -8.14 -13.05
CA LYS A 32 -3.66 -9.29 -12.18
C LYS A 32 -3.23 -8.86 -10.78
N HIS A 33 -2.37 -7.84 -10.67
CA HIS A 33 -1.95 -7.32 -9.37
C HIS A 33 -3.11 -6.73 -8.56
N ILE A 34 -4.04 -6.01 -9.20
CA ILE A 34 -5.26 -5.51 -8.56
C ILE A 34 -6.07 -6.69 -8.01
N HIS A 35 -6.34 -7.71 -8.84
CA HIS A 35 -7.10 -8.89 -8.42
C HIS A 35 -6.45 -9.63 -7.24
N ASP A 36 -5.15 -9.93 -7.35
CA ASP A 36 -4.38 -10.62 -6.31
C ASP A 36 -4.35 -9.81 -5.00
N THR A 37 -4.33 -8.48 -5.09
CA THR A 37 -4.34 -7.57 -3.94
C THR A 37 -5.70 -7.52 -3.28
N LEU A 38 -6.79 -7.40 -4.05
CA LEU A 38 -8.16 -7.43 -3.50
C LEU A 38 -8.45 -8.76 -2.81
N SER A 39 -8.08 -9.88 -3.44
CA SER A 39 -8.21 -11.21 -2.83
C SER A 39 -7.42 -11.32 -1.52
N TRP A 40 -6.21 -10.76 -1.47
CA TRP A 40 -5.42 -10.71 -0.24
C TRP A 40 -6.09 -9.84 0.85
N ILE A 41 -6.65 -8.68 0.51
CA ILE A 41 -7.38 -7.83 1.45
C ILE A 41 -8.62 -8.56 1.99
N GLU A 42 -9.37 -9.24 1.13
CA GLU A 42 -10.59 -9.99 1.47
C GLU A 42 -10.31 -11.25 2.30
N SER A 43 -9.12 -11.84 2.17
CA SER A 43 -8.73 -13.03 2.95
C SER A 43 -8.68 -12.80 4.47
N GLY A 44 -8.66 -11.55 4.92
CA GLY A 44 -8.50 -11.20 6.33
C GLY A 44 -7.06 -11.31 6.85
N ALA A 45 -6.10 -11.72 6.01
CA ALA A 45 -4.68 -11.72 6.37
C ALA A 45 -4.23 -10.31 6.82
N PRO A 46 -3.28 -10.19 7.77
CA PRO A 46 -2.79 -8.88 8.20
C PRO A 46 -2.15 -8.14 7.03
N ILE A 47 -2.50 -6.86 6.85
CA ILE A 47 -2.02 -6.02 5.74
C ILE A 47 -0.98 -4.98 6.18
N PHE A 48 -0.93 -4.65 7.47
CA PHE A 48 0.06 -3.73 8.02
C PHE A 48 1.24 -4.50 8.59
N ARG A 49 2.41 -3.88 8.54
CA ARG A 49 3.60 -4.41 9.21
C ARG A 49 3.49 -4.14 10.71
N VAL A 50 3.49 -5.19 11.50
CA VAL A 50 3.38 -5.12 12.97
C VAL A 50 4.74 -5.12 13.65
N GLN A 51 5.79 -5.63 13.00
CA GLN A 51 7.13 -5.68 13.57
C GLN A 51 8.23 -5.60 12.50
N LYS A 52 9.37 -4.96 12.85
CA LYS A 52 10.60 -5.04 12.05
C LYS A 52 11.21 -6.46 12.11
N PRO A 53 11.87 -6.95 11.04
CA PRO A 53 12.09 -6.26 9.78
C PRO A 53 10.82 -6.16 8.92
N ASP A 54 10.07 -7.25 8.80
CA ASP A 54 8.98 -7.46 7.84
C ASP A 54 7.93 -8.45 8.38
N VAL A 55 7.36 -8.26 9.57
CA VAL A 55 6.29 -9.15 10.07
C VAL A 55 4.93 -8.48 9.89
N PRO A 56 3.97 -9.09 9.17
CA PRO A 56 4.12 -10.24 8.28
C PRO A 56 4.96 -9.91 7.03
N ASN A 57 5.52 -10.93 6.37
CA ASN A 57 6.43 -10.73 5.23
C ASN A 57 5.77 -9.95 4.09
N LYS A 58 4.52 -10.30 3.74
CA LYS A 58 3.68 -9.51 2.85
C LYS A 58 2.89 -8.47 3.66
N HIS A 59 3.13 -7.20 3.40
CA HIS A 59 2.44 -6.07 4.01
C HIS A 59 2.39 -4.89 3.03
N LEU A 60 1.55 -3.90 3.34
CA LEU A 60 1.30 -2.74 2.51
C LEU A 60 2.45 -1.72 2.61
N VAL A 61 2.82 -1.18 1.46
CA VAL A 61 3.74 -0.04 1.30
C VAL A 61 3.09 0.97 0.36
N SER A 62 3.35 2.26 0.55
CA SER A 62 2.95 3.32 -0.37
C SER A 62 4.17 4.04 -0.90
N TYR A 63 4.20 4.27 -2.20
CA TYR A 63 5.24 5.04 -2.88
C TYR A 63 4.61 6.16 -3.69
N PHE A 64 5.30 7.30 -3.75
CA PHE A 64 4.92 8.45 -4.53
C PHE A 64 6.06 8.83 -5.49
N VAL A 65 5.72 8.92 -6.77
CA VAL A 65 6.63 9.35 -7.83
C VAL A 65 6.36 10.82 -8.10
N LEU A 66 7.29 11.68 -7.68
CA LEU A 66 7.21 13.10 -7.97
C LEU A 66 7.66 13.34 -9.42
N PHE A 67 6.76 13.86 -10.25
CA PHE A 67 7.03 14.13 -11.65
C PHE A 67 7.02 15.65 -11.90
N ASP A 68 8.14 16.16 -12.41
CA ASP A 68 8.27 17.50 -12.95
C ASP A 68 7.83 17.49 -14.42
N ASP A 69 6.66 18.05 -14.68
CA ASP A 69 6.03 18.08 -16.00
C ASP A 69 6.69 19.09 -16.96
N VAL A 70 7.32 20.14 -16.44
CA VAL A 70 8.06 21.12 -17.25
C VAL A 70 9.33 20.49 -17.80
N HIS A 71 10.09 19.79 -16.96
CA HIS A 71 11.37 19.21 -17.34
C HIS A 71 11.29 17.73 -17.72
N GLN A 72 10.11 17.11 -17.61
CA GLN A 72 9.86 15.69 -17.89
C GLN A 72 10.80 14.77 -17.07
N LYS A 73 10.89 15.02 -15.76
CA LYS A 73 11.79 14.28 -14.85
C LYS A 73 11.04 13.68 -13.68
N ILE A 74 11.50 12.52 -13.22
CA ILE A 74 11.05 11.92 -11.96
C ILE A 74 12.09 12.16 -10.86
N PHE A 75 11.63 12.43 -9.65
CA PHE A 75 12.48 12.51 -8.46
C PHE A 75 12.67 11.13 -7.84
N LEU A 76 13.92 10.75 -7.59
CA LEU A 76 14.29 9.54 -6.88
C LEU A 76 15.24 9.89 -5.73
N CYS A 77 15.06 9.22 -4.60
CA CYS A 77 15.94 9.29 -3.44
C CYS A 77 17.07 8.26 -3.55
N ASP A 78 18.29 8.66 -3.19
CA ASP A 78 19.40 7.73 -2.98
C ASP A 78 19.23 7.01 -1.63
N HIS A 79 18.70 5.79 -1.69
CA HIS A 79 18.33 5.04 -0.49
C HIS A 79 19.54 4.37 0.16
N LYS A 80 20.06 5.00 1.22
CA LYS A 80 21.28 4.59 1.95
C LYS A 80 21.40 3.10 2.29
N LYS A 81 20.29 2.42 2.61
CA LYS A 81 20.31 1.00 3.02
C LYS A 81 20.13 0.02 1.86
N ALA A 82 19.45 0.46 0.79
CA ALA A 82 19.19 -0.40 -0.37
C ALA A 82 20.27 -0.20 -1.44
N LEU A 83 21.01 0.92 -1.39
CA LEU A 83 21.99 1.32 -2.40
C LEU A 83 21.35 1.40 -3.80
N LEU A 84 20.12 1.91 -3.83
CA LEU A 84 19.28 2.06 -5.03
C LEU A 84 18.67 3.46 -5.05
N TRP A 85 18.37 3.94 -6.26
CA TRP A 85 17.51 5.10 -6.49
C TRP A 85 16.05 4.65 -6.46
N LEU A 86 15.28 5.15 -5.50
CA LEU A 86 13.90 4.73 -5.27
C LEU A 86 12.96 5.92 -5.25
N PRO A 87 11.68 5.76 -5.66
CA PRO A 87 10.64 6.71 -5.33
C PRO A 87 10.56 6.90 -3.81
N SER A 88 10.11 8.07 -3.39
CA SER A 88 9.83 8.34 -1.99
C SER A 88 8.63 7.54 -1.52
N GLY A 89 8.61 7.12 -0.25
CA GLY A 89 7.56 6.26 0.29
C GLY A 89 8.06 5.32 1.37
N GLY A 90 7.21 4.37 1.77
CA GLY A 90 7.54 3.37 2.77
C GLY A 90 6.35 2.54 3.25
N HIS A 91 6.51 1.95 4.44
CA HIS A 91 5.50 1.10 5.09
C HIS A 91 4.32 1.93 5.56
N VAL A 92 3.11 1.46 5.35
CA VAL A 92 1.91 2.09 5.91
C VAL A 92 1.78 1.64 7.37
N GLU A 93 1.67 2.58 8.30
CA GLU A 93 1.50 2.28 9.72
C GLU A 93 0.09 1.74 10.01
N ILE A 94 -0.10 1.12 11.17
CA ILE A 94 -1.39 0.54 11.55
C ILE A 94 -2.47 1.63 11.53
N ASP A 95 -3.55 1.37 10.79
CA ASP A 95 -4.69 2.26 10.59
C ASP A 95 -4.39 3.59 9.86
N GLU A 96 -3.20 3.72 9.25
CA GLU A 96 -2.85 4.86 8.40
C GLU A 96 -3.47 4.72 7.00
N ASP A 97 -3.94 5.86 6.45
CA ASP A 97 -4.38 5.95 5.05
C ASP A 97 -3.16 5.95 4.12
N PRO A 98 -3.03 4.97 3.19
CA PRO A 98 -1.89 4.88 2.28
C PRO A 98 -1.74 6.11 1.36
N LYS A 99 -2.79 6.91 1.15
CA LYS A 99 -2.71 8.15 0.37
C LYS A 99 -2.15 9.32 1.15
N LEU A 100 -2.25 9.30 2.48
CA LEU A 100 -1.84 10.40 3.35
C LEU A 100 -0.42 10.24 3.90
N GLN A 101 0.35 9.27 3.41
CA GLN A 101 1.71 8.94 3.85
C GLN A 101 2.77 10.00 3.50
N LEU A 102 2.46 11.27 3.68
CA LEU A 102 3.35 12.42 3.50
C LEU A 102 4.05 12.85 4.81
N ASN A 103 3.78 12.17 5.93
CA ASN A 103 4.33 12.49 7.25
C ASN A 103 5.43 11.53 7.74
N GLY A 104 6.04 10.76 6.83
CA GLY A 104 7.22 9.98 7.17
C GLY A 104 8.39 10.93 7.46
N ASN A 105 8.85 10.98 8.72
CA ASN A 105 10.10 11.66 9.10
C ASN A 105 11.24 11.16 8.21
N VAL A 106 11.60 11.95 7.18
CA VAL A 106 12.81 11.79 6.36
C VAL A 106 14.01 12.25 7.17
#